data_AF-A0A167VPL4-F1
#
_entry.id   AF-A0A167VPL4-F1
#
_cell.length_a   1.000
_cell.length_b   1.000
_cell.length_c   1.000
_cell.angle_alpha   90.00
_cell.angle_beta   90.00
_cell.angle_gamma   90.00
#
_symmetry.space_group_name_H-M   'P 1'
#
loop_
_entity.id
_entity.type
_entity.pdbx_description
1 polymer ?
#
loop_
_entity_poly.entity_id
_entity_poly.type
_entity_poly.pdbx_seq_one_letter_code
_entity_poly.pdbx_strand_id
1 'polypeptide(L)'
;MVAAIAGMPAVHAATTPPGNATIHSIYPLTTDANCTCFKTNSSTANYFSHHAFFDFRSLAEHANVPPVLPDPPANANAGPTNAYFASVNFTSMWQAQNWNNSQQMRANNSDVTGSDATLLMVNSPNNIYIEKNTDPGAGTNGVPATYMTMRTARLRTFQTAAEIETASSGFRFLSVRMYARTLGAPGAVTAMFTYRPGANNALSLVQESDLEIRTCDPQTRVQFTNQPSWNANGDIPQATRNVTMPSGRRWSNWAMYRMDWTPGSTAWYVDGQLVSTITYQAPRDPSQVMFNSWGDGGTWSGNMTTNGAAYLQIQWIEMVFNNTDAVYMPRPGACTNMCSIDETPVTGTPVLIASGGKALQGGQGGQGNQGGFGGFGGQNGQGGQGNQGGQGGFGGFGGFGGFGGNGGNNGNNGNNGNQGNHGNNGNNGNNGNNGNNGNNAGNAGSNNHYQSCLSAKYGQCAGRTWNGCGGCASGTTCKFQNDYYSQCL
;
A
#
# COMPACT_ATOMS: atom_id res chain seq x y z
N MET A 1 -63.65 8.84 -17.18
CA MET A 1 -63.59 9.79 -16.04
C MET A 1 -63.39 8.95 -14.79
N VAL A 2 -62.46 9.22 -13.87
CA VAL A 2 -61.54 10.37 -13.68
C VAL A 2 -60.11 9.84 -13.50
N ALA A 3 -59.10 10.60 -13.93
CA ALA A 3 -57.69 10.22 -13.80
C ALA A 3 -57.15 10.49 -12.38
N ALA A 4 -56.32 9.57 -11.86
CA ALA A 4 -55.50 9.83 -10.68
C ALA A 4 -54.15 10.42 -11.12
N ILE A 5 -53.76 11.54 -10.53
CA ILE A 5 -52.53 12.27 -10.87
C ILE A 5 -51.36 11.61 -10.13
N ALA A 6 -50.37 11.09 -10.88
CA ALA A 6 -49.14 10.56 -10.30
C ALA A 6 -48.22 11.70 -9.85
N GLY A 7 -47.77 11.65 -8.59
CA GLY A 7 -46.78 12.59 -8.07
C GLY A 7 -45.39 12.33 -8.65
N MET A 8 -44.73 13.39 -9.12
CA MET A 8 -43.33 13.33 -9.54
C MET A 8 -42.41 13.21 -8.32
N PRO A 9 -41.38 12.33 -8.32
CA PRO A 9 -40.32 12.40 -7.33
C PRO A 9 -39.45 13.65 -7.56
N ALA A 10 -38.98 14.26 -6.46
CA ALA A 10 -38.23 15.50 -6.51
C ALA A 10 -36.89 15.33 -7.24
N VAL A 11 -36.68 16.15 -8.28
CA VAL A 11 -35.38 16.31 -8.95
C VAL A 11 -34.39 16.84 -7.93
N HIS A 12 -33.48 15.99 -7.46
CA HIS A 12 -32.31 16.44 -6.73
C HIS A 12 -31.42 17.19 -7.71
N ALA A 13 -31.30 18.50 -7.52
CA ALA A 13 -30.38 19.32 -8.29
C ALA A 13 -28.97 18.75 -8.14
N ALA A 14 -28.38 18.29 -9.24
CA ALA A 14 -26.98 17.94 -9.27
C ALA A 14 -26.18 19.18 -8.90
N THR A 15 -25.49 19.14 -7.76
CA THR A 15 -24.53 20.19 -7.38
C THR A 15 -23.44 20.20 -8.44
N THR A 16 -23.45 21.22 -9.29
CA THR A 16 -22.37 21.49 -10.23
C THR A 16 -21.04 21.48 -9.48
N PRO A 17 -19.99 20.81 -9.99
CA PRO A 17 -18.68 20.90 -9.38
C PRO A 17 -18.26 22.38 -9.30
N PRO A 18 -17.57 22.81 -8.23
CA PRO A 18 -17.06 24.18 -8.15
C PRO A 18 -16.22 24.48 -9.40
N GLY A 19 -16.38 25.68 -9.93
CA GLY A 19 -15.87 26.06 -11.24
C GLY A 19 -14.37 25.82 -11.40
N ASN A 20 -13.97 25.61 -12.65
CA ASN A 20 -12.62 25.26 -13.09
C ASN A 20 -11.57 26.33 -12.72
N ALA A 21 -11.16 26.36 -11.45
CA ALA A 21 -9.93 26.97 -11.02
C ALA A 21 -8.80 26.13 -11.61
N THR A 22 -8.19 26.63 -12.69
CA THR A 22 -6.94 26.08 -13.20
C THR A 22 -5.88 26.20 -12.11
N ILE A 23 -5.72 25.14 -11.31
CA ILE A 23 -4.55 24.95 -10.48
C ILE A 23 -3.39 24.75 -11.45
N HIS A 24 -2.81 25.86 -11.91
CA HIS A 24 -1.48 25.85 -12.46
C HIS A 24 -0.59 25.30 -11.36
N SER A 25 -0.05 24.10 -11.56
CA SER A 25 1.05 23.67 -10.73
C SER A 25 2.14 24.73 -10.83
N ILE A 26 2.65 25.14 -9.67
CA ILE A 26 3.75 26.11 -9.57
C ILE A 26 5.07 25.54 -10.13
N TYR A 27 5.05 24.27 -10.53
CA TYR A 27 6.16 23.51 -11.10
C TYR A 27 5.86 23.12 -12.55
N PRO A 28 6.87 23.14 -13.44
CA PRO A 28 6.68 22.75 -14.83
C PRO A 28 6.40 21.24 -14.97
N LEU A 29 5.43 20.88 -15.80
CA LEU A 29 5.22 19.51 -16.28
C LEU A 29 6.50 18.99 -16.95
N THR A 30 6.77 17.70 -16.77
CA THR A 30 7.96 17.04 -17.30
C THR A 30 7.68 15.58 -17.64
N THR A 31 8.67 14.87 -18.16
CA THR A 31 8.63 13.43 -18.42
C THR A 31 9.61 12.70 -17.52
N ASP A 32 9.38 11.42 -17.27
CA ASP A 32 10.24 10.56 -16.45
C ASP A 32 11.71 10.57 -16.89
N ALA A 33 11.97 10.76 -18.19
CA ALA A 33 13.32 10.88 -18.74
C ALA A 33 14.14 12.07 -18.17
N ASN A 34 13.47 13.10 -17.67
CA ASN A 34 14.09 14.26 -17.01
C ASN A 34 14.21 14.08 -15.49
N CYS A 35 13.57 13.07 -14.91
CA CYS A 35 13.53 12.80 -13.49
C CYS A 35 14.65 11.83 -13.09
N THR A 36 15.39 12.16 -12.03
CA THR A 36 16.38 11.24 -11.41
C THR A 36 15.84 10.56 -10.16
N CYS A 37 14.75 11.09 -9.62
CA CYS A 37 14.06 10.60 -8.44
C CYS A 37 12.66 11.22 -8.39
N PHE A 38 11.75 10.53 -7.72
CA PHE A 38 10.38 10.96 -7.49
C PHE A 38 10.11 11.09 -6.00
N LYS A 39 9.29 12.06 -5.64
CA LYS A 39 8.79 12.32 -4.29
C LYS A 39 7.27 12.32 -4.30
N THR A 40 6.67 11.85 -3.21
CA THR A 40 5.25 12.00 -2.93
C THR A 40 4.99 13.07 -1.87
N ASN A 41 3.76 13.54 -1.74
CA ASN A 41 3.30 14.43 -0.67
C ASN A 41 3.22 13.73 0.72
N SER A 42 3.83 12.55 0.87
CA SER A 42 3.91 11.81 2.12
C SER A 42 4.68 12.58 3.19
N SER A 43 4.38 12.32 4.47
CA SER A 43 5.14 12.86 5.60
C SER A 43 6.56 12.29 5.71
N THR A 44 6.86 11.21 4.98
CA THR A 44 8.19 10.61 4.93
C THR A 44 9.08 11.29 3.89
N ALA A 45 10.33 11.59 4.24
CA ALA A 45 11.31 12.21 3.35
C ALA A 45 11.91 11.22 2.32
N ASN A 46 11.14 10.20 1.92
CA ASN A 46 11.59 9.13 1.05
C ASN A 46 11.57 9.55 -0.43
N TYR A 47 12.56 9.05 -1.16
CA TYR A 47 12.66 9.20 -2.61
C TYR A 47 12.53 7.82 -3.28
N PHE A 48 11.93 7.83 -4.46
CA PHE A 48 11.75 6.67 -5.32
C PHE A 48 12.57 6.85 -6.61
N SER A 49 13.14 5.78 -7.15
CA SER A 49 13.98 5.83 -8.35
C SER A 49 13.19 5.75 -9.65
N HIS A 50 11.99 5.17 -9.61
CA HIS A 50 11.14 4.95 -10.80
C HIS A 50 9.72 5.46 -10.61
N HIS A 51 9.07 5.73 -11.74
CA HIS A 51 7.66 6.03 -11.88
C HIS A 51 7.07 5.10 -12.96
N ALA A 52 5.79 4.77 -12.84
CA ALA A 52 5.03 4.07 -13.86
C ALA A 52 3.55 4.47 -13.79
N PHE A 53 2.93 4.66 -14.95
CA PHE A 53 1.53 5.05 -15.06
C PHE A 53 0.80 4.22 -16.13
N PHE A 54 -0.35 3.67 -15.76
CA PHE A 54 -1.22 2.88 -16.63
C PHE A 54 -2.58 3.58 -16.71
N ASP A 55 -2.90 4.12 -17.88
CA ASP A 55 -4.17 4.81 -18.13
C ASP A 55 -5.12 3.95 -18.94
N PHE A 56 -6.29 3.66 -18.37
CA PHE A 56 -7.36 2.89 -19.01
C PHE A 56 -8.55 3.77 -19.41
N ARG A 57 -8.47 5.11 -19.24
CA ARG A 57 -9.60 6.04 -19.44
C ARG A 57 -9.99 6.27 -20.89
N SER A 58 -9.09 5.98 -21.84
CA SER A 58 -9.20 6.35 -23.26
C SER A 58 -8.73 5.22 -24.20
N LEU A 59 -9.27 3.99 -24.00
CA LEU A 59 -8.94 2.79 -24.77
C LEU A 59 -10.18 2.21 -25.47
N ALA A 60 -10.99 3.08 -26.10
CA ALA A 60 -12.29 2.73 -26.68
C ALA A 60 -12.19 1.67 -27.81
N GLU A 61 -11.07 1.64 -28.52
CA GLU A 61 -10.67 0.66 -29.53
C GLU A 61 -10.44 -0.75 -28.97
N HIS A 62 -10.23 -0.86 -27.66
CA HIS A 62 -10.02 -2.12 -26.94
C HIS A 62 -11.23 -2.53 -26.09
N ALA A 63 -12.27 -1.70 -26.05
CA ALA A 63 -13.42 -1.86 -25.17
C ALA A 63 -14.37 -2.96 -25.66
N ASN A 64 -14.27 -4.14 -25.04
CA ASN A 64 -15.11 -5.31 -25.32
C ASN A 64 -15.26 -6.14 -24.05
N VAL A 65 -16.49 -6.48 -23.67
CA VAL A 65 -16.77 -7.35 -22.52
C VAL A 65 -16.79 -8.80 -22.99
N PRO A 66 -15.77 -9.63 -22.67
CA PRO A 66 -15.75 -11.02 -23.08
C PRO A 66 -16.79 -11.83 -22.30
N PRO A 67 -17.42 -12.85 -22.93
CA PRO A 67 -18.30 -13.77 -22.21
C PRO A 67 -17.52 -14.51 -21.12
N VAL A 68 -18.21 -14.95 -20.07
CA VAL A 68 -17.62 -15.82 -19.04
C VAL A 68 -17.39 -17.20 -19.65
N LEU A 69 -16.17 -17.73 -19.54
CA LEU A 69 -15.82 -19.04 -20.09
C LEU A 69 -16.39 -20.17 -19.20
N PRO A 70 -17.01 -21.22 -19.78
CA PRO A 70 -17.92 -22.11 -19.05
C PRO A 70 -17.24 -23.17 -18.19
N ASP A 71 -15.93 -23.41 -18.36
CA ASP A 71 -15.18 -24.49 -17.73
C ASP A 71 -13.79 -24.07 -17.23
N PRO A 72 -13.20 -24.78 -16.24
CA PRO A 72 -11.89 -24.46 -15.69
C PRO A 72 -10.74 -24.49 -16.73
N PRO A 73 -10.61 -25.50 -17.61
CA PRO A 73 -9.57 -25.50 -18.65
C PRO A 73 -9.63 -24.30 -19.59
N ALA A 74 -10.82 -23.88 -20.05
CA ALA A 74 -10.96 -22.71 -20.92
C ALA A 74 -10.48 -21.42 -20.24
N ASN A 75 -10.72 -21.27 -18.93
CA ASN A 75 -10.25 -20.13 -18.15
C ASN A 75 -8.72 -20.14 -17.96
N ALA A 76 -8.14 -21.28 -17.57
CA ALA A 76 -6.69 -21.41 -17.36
C ALA A 76 -5.87 -21.30 -18.66
N ASN A 77 -6.47 -21.60 -19.81
CA ASN A 77 -5.84 -21.48 -21.13
C ASN A 77 -6.28 -20.22 -21.91
N ALA A 78 -7.00 -19.29 -21.27
CA ALA A 78 -7.43 -18.06 -21.93
C ALA A 78 -6.26 -17.16 -22.29
N GLY A 79 -6.26 -16.63 -23.51
CA GLY A 79 -5.35 -15.56 -23.92
C GLY A 79 -5.78 -14.18 -23.43
N PRO A 80 -4.96 -13.14 -23.66
CA PRO A 80 -5.34 -11.75 -23.41
C PRO A 80 -6.60 -11.36 -24.19
N THR A 81 -7.50 -10.58 -23.56
CA THR A 81 -8.82 -10.23 -24.12
C THR A 81 -8.75 -9.26 -25.30
N ASN A 82 -7.65 -8.51 -25.42
CA ASN A 82 -7.36 -7.59 -26.51
C ASN A 82 -5.84 -7.33 -26.63
N ALA A 83 -5.43 -6.58 -27.65
CA ALA A 83 -4.03 -6.30 -27.92
C ALA A 83 -3.30 -5.46 -26.85
N TYR A 84 -4.02 -4.67 -26.03
CA TYR A 84 -3.40 -3.87 -24.98
C TYR A 84 -2.76 -4.75 -23.90
N PHE A 85 -3.47 -5.79 -23.45
CA PHE A 85 -2.95 -6.73 -22.44
C PHE A 85 -1.84 -7.65 -22.97
N ALA A 86 -1.67 -7.73 -24.29
CA ALA A 86 -0.52 -8.38 -24.93
C ALA A 86 0.63 -7.40 -25.25
N SER A 87 0.43 -6.09 -25.08
CA SER A 87 1.41 -5.06 -25.45
C SER A 87 2.58 -5.00 -24.47
N VAL A 88 3.76 -4.59 -24.94
CA VAL A 88 4.93 -4.32 -24.09
C VAL A 88 4.66 -3.24 -23.03
N ASN A 89 3.73 -2.32 -23.30
CA ASN A 89 3.34 -1.29 -22.33
C ASN A 89 2.73 -1.92 -21.08
N PHE A 90 1.90 -2.96 -21.24
CA PHE A 90 1.33 -3.69 -20.11
C PHE A 90 2.30 -4.75 -19.57
N THR A 91 2.86 -5.60 -20.45
CA THR A 91 3.62 -6.81 -20.08
C THR A 91 5.04 -6.54 -19.58
N SER A 92 5.58 -5.32 -19.74
CA SER A 92 6.83 -4.91 -19.07
C SER A 92 6.69 -4.80 -17.55
N MET A 93 5.46 -4.63 -17.06
CA MET A 93 5.15 -4.54 -15.64
C MET A 93 4.31 -5.72 -15.16
N TRP A 94 3.22 -6.03 -15.86
CA TRP A 94 2.14 -6.90 -15.37
C TRP A 94 2.07 -8.24 -16.08
N GLN A 95 1.79 -9.30 -15.31
CA GLN A 95 1.45 -10.63 -15.81
C GLN A 95 0.04 -11.00 -15.34
N ALA A 96 -0.84 -11.29 -16.30
CA ALA A 96 -2.17 -11.82 -16.01
C ALA A 96 -2.07 -13.31 -15.65
N GLN A 97 -2.63 -13.68 -14.49
CA GLN A 97 -2.49 -15.03 -13.95
C GLN A 97 -3.53 -16.01 -14.48
N ASN A 98 -3.16 -17.29 -14.48
CA ASN A 98 -4.00 -18.41 -14.93
C ASN A 98 -3.98 -19.64 -14.00
N TRP A 99 -3.45 -19.49 -12.78
CA TRP A 99 -3.37 -20.55 -11.79
C TRP A 99 -4.75 -20.86 -11.16
N ASN A 100 -4.85 -21.94 -10.39
CA ASN A 100 -6.07 -22.33 -9.68
C ASN A 100 -5.78 -22.93 -8.29
N ASN A 101 -6.75 -22.83 -7.37
CA ASN A 101 -6.61 -23.29 -5.98
C ASN A 101 -6.70 -24.82 -5.80
N SER A 102 -6.71 -25.63 -6.88
CA SER A 102 -7.01 -27.06 -6.75
C SER A 102 -5.98 -27.85 -5.93
N GLN A 103 -4.76 -27.36 -5.77
CA GLN A 103 -3.79 -28.00 -4.86
C GLN A 103 -4.14 -27.74 -3.39
N GLN A 104 -4.51 -26.51 -3.03
CA GLN A 104 -4.99 -26.15 -1.69
C GLN A 104 -6.26 -26.94 -1.33
N MET A 105 -7.23 -27.00 -2.25
CA MET A 105 -8.45 -27.80 -2.12
C MET A 105 -8.18 -29.30 -1.86
N ARG A 106 -7.14 -29.88 -2.47
CA ARG A 106 -6.75 -31.29 -2.26
C ARG A 106 -6.04 -31.52 -0.93
N ALA A 107 -5.30 -30.53 -0.43
CA ALA A 107 -4.67 -30.61 0.88
C ALA A 107 -5.72 -30.57 2.01
N ASN A 108 -6.83 -29.84 1.79
CA ASN A 108 -8.02 -29.80 2.65
C ASN A 108 -7.69 -29.59 4.15
N ASN A 109 -6.76 -28.66 4.41
CA ASN A 109 -6.28 -28.34 5.75
C ASN A 109 -5.90 -26.85 5.80
N SER A 110 -6.79 -26.03 6.35
CA SER A 110 -6.65 -24.58 6.47
C SER A 110 -5.43 -24.16 7.28
N ASP A 111 -5.05 -24.94 8.30
CA ASP A 111 -3.92 -24.63 9.18
C ASP A 111 -2.57 -24.73 8.44
N VAL A 112 -2.55 -25.51 7.35
CA VAL A 112 -1.38 -25.70 6.48
C VAL A 112 -1.43 -24.80 5.24
N THR A 113 -2.61 -24.61 4.64
CA THR A 113 -2.77 -23.88 3.36
C THR A 113 -3.06 -22.38 3.53
N GLY A 114 -3.52 -21.94 4.71
CA GLY A 114 -4.09 -20.61 4.92
C GLY A 114 -5.44 -20.40 4.24
N SER A 115 -6.10 -21.44 3.74
CA SER A 115 -7.34 -21.34 2.96
C SER A 115 -8.36 -22.41 3.37
N ASP A 116 -9.61 -21.97 3.58
CA ASP A 116 -10.80 -22.79 3.84
C ASP A 116 -11.75 -22.84 2.64
N ALA A 117 -11.21 -22.63 1.42
CA ALA A 117 -11.96 -22.60 0.17
C ALA A 117 -12.94 -23.79 0.03
N THR A 118 -14.16 -23.49 -0.41
CA THR A 118 -15.21 -24.51 -0.65
C THR A 118 -15.47 -24.75 -2.14
N LEU A 119 -14.91 -23.90 -3.00
CA LEU A 119 -15.06 -23.93 -4.45
C LEU A 119 -13.70 -23.95 -5.14
N LEU A 120 -13.64 -24.63 -6.29
CA LEU A 120 -12.56 -24.43 -7.24
C LEU A 120 -12.57 -22.96 -7.71
N MET A 121 -11.45 -22.28 -7.54
CA MET A 121 -11.19 -20.92 -8.03
C MET A 121 -10.15 -20.99 -9.13
N VAL A 122 -10.39 -20.29 -10.25
CA VAL A 122 -9.52 -20.30 -11.43
C VAL A 122 -9.27 -18.87 -11.90
N ASN A 123 -8.02 -18.41 -11.80
CA ASN A 123 -7.61 -17.15 -12.41
C ASN A 123 -7.66 -17.28 -13.94
N SER A 124 -8.07 -16.20 -14.61
CA SER A 124 -8.44 -16.22 -16.01
C SER A 124 -8.08 -14.89 -16.67
N PRO A 125 -7.15 -14.85 -17.64
CA PRO A 125 -6.89 -13.65 -18.45
C PRO A 125 -8.15 -13.13 -19.14
N ASN A 126 -9.13 -13.99 -19.44
CA ASN A 126 -10.44 -13.61 -19.99
C ASN A 126 -11.28 -12.73 -19.03
N ASN A 127 -10.95 -12.66 -17.75
CA ASN A 127 -11.61 -11.78 -16.79
C ASN A 127 -10.93 -10.42 -16.60
N ILE A 128 -9.87 -10.13 -17.35
CA ILE A 128 -9.19 -8.84 -17.37
C ILE A 128 -9.44 -8.22 -18.74
N TYR A 129 -10.27 -7.18 -18.81
CA TYR A 129 -10.71 -6.58 -20.06
C TYR A 129 -10.85 -5.06 -19.96
N ILE A 130 -10.87 -4.36 -21.10
CA ILE A 130 -11.28 -2.96 -21.17
C ILE A 130 -12.79 -2.94 -21.44
N GLU A 131 -13.51 -2.13 -20.67
CA GLU A 131 -14.95 -1.95 -20.77
C GLU A 131 -15.29 -0.49 -21.07
N LYS A 132 -16.39 -0.26 -21.80
CA LYS A 132 -16.91 1.09 -22.03
C LYS A 132 -17.45 1.65 -20.73
N ASN A 133 -17.09 2.88 -20.41
CA ASN A 133 -17.68 3.55 -19.28
C ASN A 133 -19.17 3.84 -19.56
N THR A 134 -20.02 3.49 -18.60
CA THR A 134 -21.48 3.62 -18.66
C THR A 134 -22.01 4.69 -17.69
N ASP A 135 -21.11 5.37 -16.98
CA ASP A 135 -21.46 6.49 -16.11
C ASP A 135 -22.04 7.68 -16.93
N PRO A 136 -22.94 8.49 -16.36
CA PRO A 136 -23.53 9.63 -17.06
C PRO A 136 -22.47 10.58 -17.63
N GLY A 137 -22.51 10.80 -18.95
CA GLY A 137 -21.57 11.67 -19.66
C GLY A 137 -20.27 11.00 -20.16
N ALA A 138 -20.09 9.68 -19.96
CA ALA A 138 -18.92 8.94 -20.42
C ALA A 138 -18.46 9.28 -21.85
N GLY A 139 -17.15 9.51 -22.03
CA GLY A 139 -16.55 9.94 -23.30
C GLY A 139 -16.77 11.42 -23.65
N THR A 140 -17.43 12.20 -22.79
CA THR A 140 -17.66 13.65 -22.95
C THR A 140 -17.40 14.37 -21.62
N ASN A 141 -17.26 15.71 -21.66
CA ASN A 141 -17.21 16.55 -20.45
C ASN A 141 -16.17 16.14 -19.38
N GLY A 142 -15.05 15.53 -19.80
CA GLY A 142 -14.00 15.04 -18.89
C GLY A 142 -14.29 13.71 -18.19
N VAL A 143 -15.44 13.07 -18.46
CA VAL A 143 -15.74 11.71 -17.97
C VAL A 143 -15.04 10.68 -18.87
N PRO A 144 -14.23 9.77 -18.32
CA PRO A 144 -13.53 8.73 -19.08
C PRO A 144 -14.44 7.94 -20.02
N ALA A 145 -13.89 7.53 -21.17
CA ALA A 145 -14.59 6.71 -22.15
C ALA A 145 -14.56 5.22 -21.78
N THR A 146 -13.54 4.78 -21.05
CA THR A 146 -13.30 3.38 -20.68
C THR A 146 -12.72 3.24 -19.27
N TYR A 147 -12.61 2.00 -18.81
CA TYR A 147 -11.78 1.57 -17.68
C TYR A 147 -11.35 0.11 -17.90
N MET A 148 -10.36 -0.36 -17.13
CA MET A 148 -10.07 -1.79 -16.99
C MET A 148 -11.06 -2.39 -16.00
N THR A 149 -11.57 -3.59 -16.30
CA THR A 149 -12.39 -4.40 -15.39
C THR A 149 -11.68 -5.71 -15.10
N MET A 150 -11.55 -6.04 -13.82
CA MET A 150 -11.17 -7.35 -13.31
C MET A 150 -12.41 -8.01 -12.73
N ARG A 151 -12.82 -9.17 -13.27
CA ARG A 151 -14.08 -9.85 -12.93
C ARG A 151 -13.84 -11.13 -12.14
N THR A 152 -14.64 -11.35 -11.10
CA THR A 152 -14.93 -12.70 -10.59
C THR A 152 -16.39 -13.06 -10.89
N ALA A 153 -16.63 -14.29 -11.33
CA ALA A 153 -17.97 -14.76 -11.65
C ALA A 153 -18.16 -16.21 -11.18
N ARG A 154 -19.27 -16.46 -10.49
CA ARG A 154 -19.65 -17.77 -9.95
C ARG A 154 -20.44 -18.58 -10.98
N LEU A 155 -19.84 -19.63 -11.52
CA LEU A 155 -20.54 -20.62 -12.33
C LEU A 155 -21.13 -21.71 -11.42
N ARG A 156 -21.72 -22.78 -11.98
CA ARG A 156 -22.31 -23.86 -11.17
C ARG A 156 -21.28 -24.62 -10.33
N THR A 157 -20.13 -24.95 -10.90
CA THR A 157 -19.15 -25.90 -10.34
C THR A 157 -17.86 -25.24 -9.83
N PHE A 158 -17.58 -24.00 -10.22
CA PHE A 158 -16.37 -23.26 -9.85
C PHE A 158 -16.64 -21.76 -9.85
N GLN A 159 -15.66 -20.97 -9.41
CA GLN A 159 -15.66 -19.51 -9.53
C GLN A 159 -14.45 -19.09 -10.37
N THR A 160 -14.69 -18.19 -11.32
CA THR A 160 -13.60 -17.56 -12.08
C THR A 160 -13.07 -16.37 -11.29
N ALA A 161 -11.78 -16.08 -11.40
CA ALA A 161 -11.12 -14.94 -10.80
C ALA A 161 -10.31 -14.16 -11.85
N ALA A 162 -9.80 -13.00 -11.46
CA ALA A 162 -8.88 -12.19 -12.23
C ALA A 162 -7.75 -11.74 -11.31
N GLU A 163 -6.51 -11.84 -11.77
CA GLU A 163 -5.35 -11.38 -11.02
C GLU A 163 -4.25 -10.93 -11.98
N ILE A 164 -3.61 -9.82 -11.63
CA ILE A 164 -2.39 -9.34 -12.25
C ILE A 164 -1.32 -9.19 -11.18
N GLU A 165 -0.12 -9.68 -11.49
CA GLU A 165 1.05 -9.57 -10.63
C GLU A 165 2.13 -8.77 -11.35
N THR A 166 3.02 -8.10 -10.60
CA THR A 166 4.24 -7.58 -11.22
C THR A 166 5.16 -8.72 -11.66
N ALA A 167 5.69 -8.62 -12.88
CA ALA A 167 6.67 -9.55 -13.45
C ALA A 167 8.00 -9.59 -12.65
N SER A 168 8.27 -8.53 -11.88
CA SER A 168 9.36 -8.46 -10.91
C SER A 168 8.82 -8.63 -9.49
N SER A 169 9.53 -9.41 -8.67
CA SER A 169 9.33 -9.53 -7.22
C SER A 169 10.28 -8.62 -6.42
N GLY A 170 10.96 -7.69 -7.10
CA GLY A 170 11.99 -6.83 -6.55
C GLY A 170 11.48 -5.53 -5.92
N PHE A 171 10.18 -5.24 -5.90
CA PHE A 171 9.68 -3.95 -5.40
C PHE A 171 9.92 -3.83 -3.90
N ARG A 172 10.58 -2.75 -3.46
CA ARG A 172 10.91 -2.53 -2.06
C ARG A 172 10.78 -1.06 -1.67
N PHE A 173 9.74 -0.76 -0.91
CA PHE A 173 9.24 0.59 -0.66
C PHE A 173 8.72 1.27 -1.92
N LEU A 174 7.46 1.70 -1.86
CA LEU A 174 6.73 2.24 -2.98
C LEU A 174 5.55 3.08 -2.49
N SER A 175 5.07 3.96 -3.37
CA SER A 175 3.72 4.49 -3.32
C SER A 175 2.97 3.92 -4.53
N VAL A 176 1.90 3.15 -4.30
CA VAL A 176 0.99 2.67 -5.36
C VAL A 176 -0.37 3.30 -5.16
N ARG A 177 -0.95 3.79 -6.25
CA ARG A 177 -2.30 4.36 -6.32
C ARG A 177 -3.12 3.61 -7.36
N MET A 178 -4.41 3.43 -7.09
CA MET A 178 -5.42 3.13 -8.11
C MET A 178 -6.62 4.06 -7.97
N TYR A 179 -7.20 4.51 -9.09
CA TYR A 179 -8.53 5.12 -9.07
C TYR A 179 -9.56 4.10 -9.53
N ALA A 180 -10.31 3.59 -8.56
CA ALA A 180 -11.05 2.36 -8.70
C ALA A 180 -12.43 2.41 -8.02
N ARG A 181 -13.27 1.44 -8.36
CA ARG A 181 -14.50 1.10 -7.64
C ARG A 181 -14.73 -0.41 -7.69
N THR A 182 -15.39 -0.93 -6.66
CA THR A 182 -15.85 -2.32 -6.59
C THR A 182 -17.36 -2.38 -6.85
N LEU A 183 -17.84 -3.38 -7.57
CA LEU A 183 -19.26 -3.56 -7.89
C LEU A 183 -19.66 -5.04 -7.84
N GLY A 184 -20.97 -5.30 -7.75
CA GLY A 184 -21.55 -6.63 -7.95
C GLY A 184 -22.02 -7.35 -6.68
N ALA A 185 -22.09 -8.67 -6.77
CA ALA A 185 -22.70 -9.55 -5.78
C ALA A 185 -21.81 -9.79 -4.55
N PRO A 186 -22.40 -10.07 -3.36
CA PRO A 186 -21.67 -10.61 -2.21
C PRO A 186 -21.04 -11.97 -2.54
N GLY A 187 -19.94 -12.31 -1.87
CA GLY A 187 -19.17 -13.54 -2.12
C GLY A 187 -17.89 -13.33 -2.95
N ALA A 188 -17.30 -12.13 -2.86
CA ALA A 188 -16.06 -11.79 -3.54
C ALA A 188 -15.18 -10.86 -2.68
N VAL A 189 -13.88 -10.89 -3.00
CA VAL A 189 -12.88 -9.94 -2.55
C VAL A 189 -12.32 -9.24 -3.78
N THR A 190 -12.00 -7.97 -3.64
CA THR A 190 -11.19 -7.21 -4.60
C THR A 190 -10.06 -6.55 -3.83
N ALA A 191 -8.82 -6.67 -4.32
CA ALA A 191 -7.65 -6.26 -3.57
C ALA A 191 -6.59 -5.52 -4.40
N MET A 192 -5.79 -4.74 -3.68
CA MET A 192 -4.51 -4.17 -4.11
C MET A 192 -3.53 -4.45 -2.98
N PHE A 193 -2.45 -5.19 -3.25
CA PHE A 193 -1.57 -5.70 -2.21
C PHE A 193 -0.13 -5.85 -2.68
N THR A 194 0.79 -5.97 -1.73
CA THR A 194 2.14 -6.49 -1.97
C THR A 194 2.23 -7.91 -1.45
N TYR A 195 2.92 -8.81 -2.15
CA TYR A 195 3.09 -10.20 -1.72
C TYR A 195 4.51 -10.72 -1.91
N ARG A 196 4.95 -11.52 -0.95
CA ARG A 196 6.12 -12.38 -1.04
C ARG A 196 5.89 -13.63 -0.18
N PRO A 197 6.04 -14.85 -0.75
CA PRO A 197 5.88 -16.07 0.03
C PRO A 197 6.95 -16.17 1.11
N GLY A 198 6.57 -16.69 2.27
CA GLY A 198 7.52 -17.00 3.33
C GLY A 198 8.54 -18.06 2.89
N ALA A 199 9.76 -18.01 3.44
CA ALA A 199 10.78 -19.01 3.14
C ALA A 199 10.27 -20.44 3.45
N ASN A 200 10.47 -21.38 2.52
CA ASN A 200 9.94 -22.74 2.59
C ASN A 200 8.40 -22.81 2.76
N ASN A 201 7.67 -21.81 2.23
CA ASN A 201 6.22 -21.64 2.36
C ASN A 201 5.71 -21.50 3.80
N ALA A 202 6.57 -21.09 4.74
CA ALA A 202 6.16 -20.84 6.11
C ALA A 202 5.29 -19.57 6.19
N LEU A 203 3.98 -19.74 6.47
CA LEU A 203 3.02 -18.64 6.59
C LEU A 203 3.46 -17.56 7.60
N SER A 204 4.14 -17.95 8.68
CA SER A 204 4.70 -17.04 9.69
C SER A 204 5.80 -16.10 9.17
N LEU A 205 6.32 -16.32 7.96
CA LEU A 205 7.39 -15.55 7.32
C LEU A 205 6.93 -14.79 6.06
N VAL A 206 5.65 -14.85 5.69
CA VAL A 206 5.09 -14.09 4.55
C VAL A 206 5.39 -12.59 4.71
N GLN A 207 5.69 -11.89 3.61
CA GLN A 207 5.79 -10.43 3.59
C GLN A 207 4.69 -9.89 2.70
N GLU A 208 3.62 -9.40 3.31
CA GLU A 208 2.42 -9.03 2.57
C GLU A 208 1.68 -7.88 3.27
N SER A 209 1.02 -7.04 2.48
CA SER A 209 0.27 -5.88 2.95
C SER A 209 -0.85 -5.56 1.99
N ASP A 210 -2.05 -5.43 2.55
CA ASP A 210 -3.30 -5.66 1.84
C ASP A 210 -4.22 -4.46 1.97
N LEU A 211 -4.86 -4.09 0.87
CA LEU A 211 -6.15 -3.43 0.84
C LEU A 211 -7.16 -4.41 0.29
N GLU A 212 -8.18 -4.73 1.08
CA GLU A 212 -9.23 -5.66 0.70
C GLU A 212 -10.61 -5.02 0.85
N ILE A 213 -11.42 -5.17 -0.19
CA ILE A 213 -12.86 -4.89 -0.18
C ILE A 213 -13.59 -6.21 -0.34
N ARG A 214 -14.32 -6.61 0.70
CA ARG A 214 -15.21 -7.76 0.69
C ARG A 214 -16.61 -7.32 0.27
N THR A 215 -17.16 -7.92 -0.76
CA THR A 215 -18.48 -7.51 -1.30
C THR A 215 -19.65 -7.93 -0.40
N CYS A 216 -19.42 -8.80 0.59
CA CYS A 216 -20.38 -9.13 1.64
C CYS A 216 -20.45 -8.07 2.77
N ASP A 217 -19.41 -7.25 2.93
CA ASP A 217 -19.32 -6.30 4.02
C ASP A 217 -20.04 -4.97 3.69
N PRO A 218 -20.38 -4.14 4.70
CA PRO A 218 -21.05 -2.86 4.45
C PRO A 218 -20.28 -2.01 3.45
N GLN A 219 -20.99 -1.38 2.49
CA GLN A 219 -20.33 -0.72 1.36
C GLN A 219 -19.42 0.47 1.71
N THR A 220 -19.38 0.87 2.97
CA THR A 220 -18.51 1.91 3.51
C THR A 220 -17.25 1.35 4.16
N ARG A 221 -16.97 0.04 4.09
CA ARG A 221 -15.82 -0.60 4.75
C ARG A 221 -14.73 -1.03 3.78
N VAL A 222 -13.48 -0.82 4.19
CA VAL A 222 -12.27 -1.36 3.57
C VAL A 222 -11.42 -1.93 4.70
N GLN A 223 -10.84 -3.11 4.49
CA GLN A 223 -9.89 -3.71 5.41
C GLN A 223 -8.48 -3.46 4.90
N PHE A 224 -7.58 -3.11 5.82
CA PHE A 224 -6.15 -3.06 5.59
C PHE A 224 -5.44 -4.06 6.51
N THR A 225 -4.48 -4.80 5.99
CA THR A 225 -3.75 -5.82 6.75
C THR A 225 -2.25 -5.74 6.46
N ASN A 226 -1.42 -6.11 7.44
CA ASN A 226 -0.04 -6.58 7.20
C ASN A 226 0.02 -8.03 7.68
N GLN A 227 0.50 -8.96 6.86
CA GLN A 227 0.50 -10.38 7.20
C GLN A 227 1.81 -10.80 7.89
N PRO A 228 1.81 -11.89 8.69
CA PRO A 228 0.69 -12.80 9.02
C PRO A 228 -0.24 -12.27 10.13
N SER A 229 -1.49 -12.03 9.79
CA SER A 229 -2.51 -11.47 10.71
C SER A 229 -3.09 -12.43 11.75
N TRP A 230 -2.68 -13.70 11.76
CA TRP A 230 -3.11 -14.72 12.73
C TRP A 230 -1.95 -15.65 13.13
N ASN A 231 -2.12 -16.38 14.23
CA ASN A 231 -1.22 -17.47 14.63
C ASN A 231 -1.98 -18.55 15.44
N ALA A 232 -1.27 -19.53 16.02
CA ALA A 232 -1.87 -20.61 16.81
C ALA A 232 -2.72 -20.16 18.02
N ASN A 233 -2.63 -18.90 18.46
CA ASN A 233 -3.47 -18.31 19.51
C ASN A 233 -4.68 -17.52 18.96
N GLY A 234 -4.89 -17.51 17.64
CA GLY A 234 -5.93 -16.75 16.93
C GLY A 234 -5.40 -15.50 16.22
N ASP A 235 -6.34 -14.61 15.87
CA ASP A 235 -6.08 -13.35 15.16
C ASP A 235 -5.16 -12.41 15.97
N ILE A 236 -4.45 -11.54 15.25
CA ILE A 236 -3.55 -10.53 15.80
C ILE A 236 -4.11 -9.13 15.49
N PRO A 237 -4.89 -8.50 16.39
CA PRO A 237 -5.60 -7.25 16.11
C PRO A 237 -4.69 -6.08 15.68
N GLN A 238 -3.41 -6.10 16.07
CA GLN A 238 -2.43 -5.08 15.66
C GLN A 238 -2.14 -5.10 14.16
N ALA A 239 -2.31 -6.25 13.48
CA ALA A 239 -2.01 -6.46 12.08
C ALA A 239 -3.07 -5.88 11.12
N THR A 240 -4.33 -5.73 11.59
CA THR A 240 -5.50 -5.46 10.74
C THR A 240 -6.24 -4.18 11.14
N ARG A 241 -6.77 -3.42 10.18
CA ARG A 241 -7.54 -2.19 10.40
C ARG A 241 -8.77 -2.13 9.48
N ASN A 242 -9.95 -2.15 10.08
CA ASN A 242 -11.22 -2.10 9.35
C ASN A 242 -11.78 -0.69 9.37
N VAL A 243 -11.56 0.05 8.29
CA VAL A 243 -11.78 1.50 8.24
C VAL A 243 -13.06 1.84 7.52
N THR A 244 -13.72 2.91 7.97
CA THR A 244 -14.85 3.51 7.25
C THR A 244 -14.31 4.45 6.17
N MET A 245 -14.75 4.25 4.93
CA MET A 245 -14.50 5.14 3.79
C MET A 245 -14.82 6.61 4.15
N PRO A 246 -13.92 7.56 3.86
CA PRO A 246 -14.08 8.96 4.25
C PRO A 246 -15.25 9.64 3.52
N SER A 247 -15.71 10.76 4.07
CA SER A 247 -16.71 11.64 3.42
C SER A 247 -18.02 10.96 2.99
N GLY A 248 -18.40 9.85 3.64
CA GLY A 248 -19.59 9.07 3.29
C GLY A 248 -19.47 8.27 1.98
N ARG A 249 -18.26 8.15 1.42
CA ARG A 249 -17.98 7.32 0.24
C ARG A 249 -18.37 5.86 0.48
N ARG A 250 -18.73 5.19 -0.61
CA ARG A 250 -18.86 3.73 -0.69
C ARG A 250 -17.77 3.20 -1.62
N TRP A 251 -17.35 1.94 -1.44
CA TRP A 251 -16.45 1.28 -2.39
C TRP A 251 -17.05 1.13 -3.79
N SER A 252 -18.36 1.31 -3.95
CA SER A 252 -19.07 1.41 -5.23
C SER A 252 -19.03 2.79 -5.89
N ASN A 253 -18.45 3.79 -5.22
CA ASN A 253 -18.07 5.06 -5.84
C ASN A 253 -16.63 4.98 -6.32
N TRP A 254 -16.30 5.72 -7.38
CA TRP A 254 -14.91 5.94 -7.74
C TRP A 254 -14.17 6.68 -6.62
N ALA A 255 -13.06 6.12 -6.18
CA ALA A 255 -12.18 6.69 -5.17
C ALA A 255 -10.71 6.42 -5.52
N MET A 256 -9.82 7.31 -5.10
CA MET A 256 -8.37 7.09 -5.19
C MET A 256 -7.90 6.33 -3.94
N TYR A 257 -7.52 5.08 -4.11
CA TYR A 257 -6.88 4.26 -3.08
C TYR A 257 -5.36 4.36 -3.21
N ARG A 258 -4.64 4.50 -2.10
CA ARG A 258 -3.17 4.59 -2.09
C ARG A 258 -2.55 3.85 -0.92
N MET A 259 -1.48 3.11 -1.19
CA MET A 259 -0.55 2.59 -0.19
C MET A 259 0.79 3.32 -0.32
N ASP A 260 1.29 3.87 0.79
CA ASP A 260 2.70 4.21 0.98
C ASP A 260 3.35 3.11 1.83
N TRP A 261 4.18 2.26 1.22
CA TRP A 261 5.04 1.31 1.93
C TRP A 261 6.44 1.92 2.10
N THR A 262 6.84 2.08 3.36
CA THR A 262 8.12 2.70 3.76
C THR A 262 8.80 1.85 4.85
N PRO A 263 10.07 2.12 5.23
CA PRO A 263 10.74 1.36 6.28
C PRO A 263 9.94 1.32 7.59
N GLY A 264 9.43 0.14 7.95
CA GLY A 264 8.69 -0.10 9.19
C GLY A 264 7.22 0.32 9.21
N SER A 265 6.62 0.73 8.08
CA SER A 265 5.19 1.07 8.03
C SER A 265 4.55 0.93 6.66
N THR A 266 3.25 0.64 6.65
CA THR A 266 2.35 0.84 5.52
C THR A 266 1.30 1.87 5.92
N ALA A 267 1.19 2.95 5.14
CA ALA A 267 0.24 4.04 5.35
C ALA A 267 -0.77 4.09 4.19
N TRP A 268 -2.04 4.21 4.54
CA TRP A 268 -3.16 3.98 3.62
C TRP A 268 -4.01 5.22 3.50
N TYR A 269 -4.36 5.59 2.26
CA TYR A 269 -5.13 6.78 1.95
C TYR A 269 -6.32 6.47 1.05
N VAL A 270 -7.41 7.21 1.24
CA VAL A 270 -8.58 7.22 0.36
C VAL A 270 -8.93 8.66 0.02
N ASP A 271 -9.06 8.98 -1.27
CA ASP A 271 -9.26 10.34 -1.79
C ASP A 271 -8.25 11.36 -1.19
N GLY A 272 -7.00 10.91 -1.00
CA GLY A 272 -5.88 11.69 -0.46
C GLY A 272 -5.87 11.85 1.07
N GLN A 273 -6.94 11.43 1.77
CA GLN A 273 -6.99 11.47 3.24
C GLN A 273 -6.30 10.23 3.83
N LEU A 274 -5.41 10.41 4.81
CA LEU A 274 -4.81 9.30 5.56
C LEU A 274 -5.91 8.61 6.39
N VAL A 275 -6.19 7.34 6.10
CA VAL A 275 -7.23 6.54 6.76
C VAL A 275 -6.67 5.47 7.70
N SER A 276 -5.43 5.04 7.52
CA SER A 276 -4.78 4.04 8.39
C SER A 276 -3.25 4.11 8.31
N THR A 277 -2.58 3.64 9.37
CA THR A 277 -1.15 3.32 9.36
C THR A 277 -0.92 2.04 10.17
N ILE A 278 -0.19 1.09 9.60
CA ILE A 278 0.13 -0.19 10.22
C ILE A 278 1.66 -0.36 10.27
N THR A 279 2.22 -0.34 11.47
CA THR A 279 3.66 -0.58 11.73
C THR A 279 3.93 -2.02 12.15
N TYR A 280 2.96 -2.68 12.77
CA TYR A 280 3.06 -4.10 13.11
C TYR A 280 3.19 -4.93 11.84
N GLN A 281 4.16 -5.85 11.82
CA GLN A 281 4.48 -6.73 10.69
C GLN A 281 4.71 -6.05 9.32
N ALA A 282 4.93 -4.73 9.27
CA ALA A 282 5.17 -4.03 8.00
C ALA A 282 6.23 -4.77 7.13
N PRO A 283 5.96 -5.03 5.83
CA PRO A 283 6.85 -5.80 4.97
C PRO A 283 8.28 -5.24 4.94
N ARG A 284 9.26 -6.14 4.97
CA ARG A 284 10.69 -5.81 5.06
C ARG A 284 11.46 -6.16 3.80
N ASP A 285 11.08 -7.24 3.12
CA ASP A 285 11.78 -7.79 1.97
C ASP A 285 11.15 -7.34 0.65
N PRO A 286 11.88 -7.36 -0.47
CA PRO A 286 11.31 -7.11 -1.80
C PRO A 286 10.14 -8.06 -2.10
N SER A 287 9.06 -7.50 -2.62
CA SER A 287 7.78 -8.17 -2.89
C SER A 287 7.31 -7.90 -4.32
N GLN A 288 6.36 -8.69 -4.81
CA GLN A 288 5.53 -8.30 -5.97
C GLN A 288 4.48 -7.28 -5.54
N VAL A 289 3.94 -6.53 -6.49
CA VAL A 289 2.67 -5.79 -6.34
C VAL A 289 1.60 -6.55 -7.12
N MET A 290 0.40 -6.67 -6.57
CA MET A 290 -0.67 -7.49 -7.09
C MET A 290 -2.02 -6.78 -7.00
N PHE A 291 -2.90 -7.05 -7.97
CA PHE A 291 -4.30 -6.66 -7.95
C PHE A 291 -5.14 -7.87 -8.32
N ASN A 292 -6.27 -8.09 -7.64
CA ASN A 292 -7.16 -9.19 -7.99
C ASN A 292 -8.64 -8.91 -7.71
N SER A 293 -9.49 -9.75 -8.32
CA SER A 293 -10.91 -9.89 -8.03
C SER A 293 -11.25 -11.37 -8.02
N TRP A 294 -11.66 -11.89 -6.87
CA TRP A 294 -11.73 -13.33 -6.63
C TRP A 294 -12.82 -13.71 -5.63
N GLY A 295 -13.06 -15.00 -5.50
CA GLY A 295 -13.86 -15.61 -4.45
C GLY A 295 -13.84 -17.12 -4.61
N ASP A 296 -13.87 -17.82 -3.48
CA ASP A 296 -13.64 -19.26 -3.36
C ASP A 296 -14.69 -19.95 -2.47
N GLY A 297 -15.68 -19.21 -1.98
CA GLY A 297 -16.71 -19.70 -1.07
C GLY A 297 -16.20 -20.06 0.33
N GLY A 298 -14.94 -19.77 0.66
CA GLY A 298 -14.41 -19.86 2.03
C GLY A 298 -15.00 -18.79 2.93
N THR A 299 -14.70 -18.84 4.23
CA THR A 299 -15.23 -17.90 5.23
C THR A 299 -14.82 -16.46 4.93
N TRP A 300 -13.64 -16.26 4.32
CA TRP A 300 -13.15 -14.93 3.97
C TRP A 300 -13.94 -14.29 2.82
N SER A 301 -13.95 -14.89 1.64
CA SER A 301 -14.66 -14.34 0.48
C SER A 301 -16.18 -14.40 0.62
N GLY A 302 -16.69 -15.40 1.34
CA GLY A 302 -18.11 -15.73 1.45
C GLY A 302 -18.66 -16.42 0.21
N ASN A 303 -19.82 -17.06 0.34
CA ASN A 303 -20.45 -17.75 -0.77
C ASN A 303 -21.13 -16.79 -1.76
N MET A 304 -20.66 -16.74 -3.00
CA MET A 304 -21.36 -16.09 -4.10
C MET A 304 -22.49 -16.99 -4.64
N THR A 305 -23.68 -16.43 -4.82
CA THR A 305 -24.79 -17.13 -5.49
C THR A 305 -24.43 -17.45 -6.94
N THR A 306 -24.77 -18.65 -7.42
CA THR A 306 -24.56 -19.06 -8.83
C THR A 306 -25.12 -18.05 -9.82
N ASN A 307 -24.35 -17.76 -10.87
CA ASN A 307 -24.56 -16.68 -11.86
C ASN A 307 -24.36 -15.25 -11.31
N GLY A 308 -23.95 -15.10 -10.06
CA GLY A 308 -23.42 -13.85 -9.53
C GLY A 308 -22.06 -13.50 -10.13
N ALA A 309 -21.74 -12.21 -10.10
CA ALA A 309 -20.42 -11.69 -10.46
C ALA A 309 -20.10 -10.44 -9.64
N ALA A 310 -18.81 -10.20 -9.43
CA ALA A 310 -18.27 -8.99 -8.84
C ALA A 310 -17.08 -8.48 -9.68
N TYR A 311 -16.79 -7.19 -9.52
CA TYR A 311 -15.91 -6.45 -10.42
C TYR A 311 -15.06 -5.46 -9.63
N LEU A 312 -13.74 -5.46 -9.86
CA LEU A 312 -12.88 -4.32 -9.60
C LEU A 312 -12.71 -3.55 -10.91
N GLN A 313 -13.26 -2.33 -10.98
CA GLN A 313 -13.10 -1.44 -12.12
C GLN A 313 -12.02 -0.40 -11.78
N ILE A 314 -11.06 -0.20 -12.68
CA ILE A 314 -9.88 0.65 -12.47
C ILE A 314 -9.72 1.58 -13.68
N GLN A 315 -9.71 2.89 -13.45
CA GLN A 315 -9.46 3.88 -14.51
C GLN A 315 -7.97 4.10 -14.76
N TRP A 316 -7.15 4.06 -13.72
CA TRP A 316 -5.71 4.15 -13.82
C TRP A 316 -4.99 3.57 -12.60
N ILE A 317 -3.74 3.16 -12.80
CA ILE A 317 -2.77 2.76 -11.76
C ILE A 317 -1.55 3.66 -11.90
N GLU A 318 -1.07 4.21 -10.79
CA GLU A 318 0.13 5.06 -10.76
C GLU A 318 1.04 4.60 -9.63
N MET A 319 2.34 4.45 -9.92
CA MET A 319 3.32 3.91 -8.99
C MET A 319 4.59 4.75 -9.01
N VAL A 320 5.14 5.05 -7.82
CA VAL A 320 6.56 5.37 -7.66
C VAL A 320 7.18 4.38 -6.72
N PHE A 321 8.34 3.85 -7.09
CA PHE A 321 8.91 2.70 -6.41
C PHE A 321 10.43 2.68 -6.46
N ASN A 322 11.01 1.95 -5.51
CA ASN A 322 12.35 1.40 -5.65
C ASN A 322 12.23 -0.10 -5.92
N ASN A 323 13.17 -0.67 -6.67
CA ASN A 323 13.18 -2.10 -7.00
C ASN A 323 14.63 -2.63 -6.95
N THR A 324 14.80 -3.85 -6.44
CA THR A 324 16.11 -4.47 -6.19
C THR A 324 16.67 -5.26 -7.36
N ASP A 325 15.93 -5.43 -8.44
CA ASP A 325 16.40 -6.18 -9.61
C ASP A 325 17.39 -5.34 -10.42
N ALA A 326 18.35 -5.99 -11.07
CA ALA A 326 19.45 -5.31 -11.77
C ALA A 326 18.98 -4.32 -12.86
N VAL A 327 17.85 -4.60 -13.53
CA VAL A 327 17.26 -3.72 -14.56
C VAL A 327 16.69 -2.41 -13.99
N TYR A 328 16.35 -2.39 -12.70
CA TYR A 328 15.82 -1.22 -11.98
C TYR A 328 16.87 -0.58 -11.06
N MET A 329 18.14 -0.98 -11.12
CA MET A 329 19.18 -0.32 -10.34
C MET A 329 19.25 1.18 -10.70
N PRO A 330 19.23 2.09 -9.70
CA PRO A 330 19.20 3.53 -9.97
C PRO A 330 20.45 3.95 -10.74
N ARG A 331 20.25 4.82 -11.75
CA ARG A 331 21.36 5.35 -12.55
C ARG A 331 22.37 6.08 -11.66
N PRO A 332 23.68 5.94 -11.87
CA PRO A 332 24.69 6.66 -11.10
C PRO A 332 24.48 8.18 -11.17
N GLY A 333 24.12 8.78 -10.04
CA GLY A 333 23.80 10.20 -9.91
C GLY A 333 22.95 10.41 -8.66
N ALA A 334 23.21 11.49 -7.91
CA ALA A 334 22.33 11.85 -6.81
C ALA A 334 20.94 12.27 -7.34
N CYS A 335 19.94 12.27 -6.45
CA CYS A 335 18.60 12.81 -6.67
C CYS A 335 18.69 14.33 -6.98
N THR A 336 18.98 14.65 -8.23
CA THR A 336 19.44 15.96 -8.71
C THR A 336 18.32 16.70 -9.43
N ASN A 337 17.60 15.98 -10.29
CA ASN A 337 16.27 16.36 -10.78
C ASN A 337 15.23 15.57 -10.01
N MET A 338 14.56 16.23 -9.07
CA MET A 338 13.49 15.66 -8.26
C MET A 338 12.16 16.03 -8.86
N CYS A 339 11.33 15.02 -9.11
CA CYS A 339 9.99 15.17 -9.62
C CYS A 339 8.92 14.84 -8.56
N SER A 340 7.72 15.36 -8.72
CA SER A 340 6.54 14.99 -7.94
C SER A 340 5.40 14.57 -8.85
N ILE A 341 4.62 13.59 -8.38
CA ILE A 341 3.37 13.13 -9.01
C ILE A 341 2.13 13.48 -8.18
N ASP A 342 2.29 14.07 -6.99
CA ASP A 342 1.18 14.61 -6.20
C ASP A 342 1.01 16.14 -6.38
N GLU A 343 2.05 16.84 -6.86
CA GLU A 343 2.04 18.29 -7.12
C GLU A 343 1.64 18.64 -8.58
N THR A 344 1.23 17.63 -9.36
CA THR A 344 0.86 17.78 -10.78
C THR A 344 -0.63 18.09 -10.95
N PRO A 345 -1.04 18.90 -11.95
CA PRO A 345 -2.44 19.06 -12.31
C PRO A 345 -2.89 18.00 -13.35
N VAL A 346 -1.98 17.13 -13.80
CA VAL A 346 -2.22 16.12 -14.85
C VAL A 346 -1.81 14.75 -14.31
N THR A 347 -2.82 13.94 -13.94
CA THR A 347 -2.63 12.56 -13.45
C THR A 347 -1.69 11.77 -14.35
N GLY A 348 -0.69 11.08 -13.77
CA GLY A 348 0.28 10.29 -14.51
C GLY A 348 1.37 11.08 -15.24
N THR A 349 1.39 12.41 -15.14
CA THR A 349 2.48 13.25 -15.68
C THR A 349 3.19 13.96 -14.53
N PRO A 350 4.49 13.71 -14.29
CA PRO A 350 5.22 14.37 -13.20
C PRO A 350 5.43 15.86 -13.45
N VAL A 351 5.67 16.60 -12.37
CA VAL A 351 6.22 17.96 -12.39
C VAL A 351 7.63 17.98 -11.81
N LEU A 352 8.52 18.82 -12.35
CA LEU A 352 9.89 18.98 -11.85
C LEU A 352 9.89 19.97 -10.68
N ILE A 353 10.23 19.51 -9.47
CA ILE A 353 10.18 20.30 -8.23
C ILE A 353 11.57 20.78 -7.74
N ALA A 354 12.65 20.12 -8.17
CA ALA A 354 14.03 20.59 -7.95
C ALA A 354 14.93 20.16 -9.11
N SER A 355 15.95 20.96 -9.42
CA SER A 355 16.98 20.62 -10.41
C SER A 355 18.38 21.07 -9.95
N GLY A 356 19.40 20.27 -10.26
CA GLY A 356 20.78 20.53 -9.83
C GLY A 356 20.94 20.62 -8.29
N GLY A 357 20.08 19.94 -7.53
CA GLY A 357 20.06 20.02 -6.06
C GLY A 357 19.48 21.32 -5.49
N LYS A 358 18.94 22.22 -6.33
CA LYS A 358 18.21 23.42 -5.89
C LYS A 358 16.71 23.19 -6.05
N ALA A 359 15.94 23.42 -4.99
CA ALA A 359 14.50 23.51 -5.10
C ALA A 359 14.14 24.60 -6.10
N LEU A 360 13.24 24.31 -7.04
CA LEU A 360 12.68 25.34 -7.89
C LEU A 360 11.72 26.14 -7.03
N GLN A 361 12.01 27.43 -6.81
CA GLN A 361 11.01 28.33 -6.25
C GLN A 361 9.85 28.37 -7.24
N GLY A 362 8.69 27.88 -6.82
CA GLY A 362 7.45 28.04 -7.57
C GLY A 362 7.28 29.52 -7.93
N GLY A 363 7.00 29.79 -9.20
CA GLY A 363 6.89 31.17 -9.69
C GLY A 363 5.94 31.97 -8.84
N GLN A 364 6.30 33.21 -8.49
CA GLN A 364 5.42 34.10 -7.74
C GLN A 364 4.10 34.28 -8.48
N GLY A 365 3.05 33.61 -8.01
CA GLY A 365 1.69 34.11 -8.17
C GLY A 365 1.69 35.54 -7.64
N GLY A 366 1.25 36.49 -8.47
CA GLY A 366 1.39 37.92 -8.18
C GLY A 366 0.84 38.29 -6.80
N GLN A 367 1.43 39.31 -6.17
CA GLN A 367 1.08 39.76 -4.82
C GLN A 367 -0.44 39.87 -4.65
N GLY A 368 -1.03 38.88 -3.99
CA GLY A 368 -2.31 39.06 -3.32
C GLY A 368 -2.10 40.12 -2.26
N ASN A 369 -2.75 41.27 -2.42
CA ASN A 369 -2.69 42.36 -1.43
C ASN A 369 -2.93 41.78 -0.03
N GLN A 370 -2.13 42.25 0.94
CA GLN A 370 -2.45 42.04 2.34
C GLN A 370 -3.86 42.60 2.58
N GLY A 371 -4.82 41.69 2.77
CA GLY A 371 -6.18 42.03 3.18
C GLY A 371 -6.15 42.56 4.61
N GLY A 372 -5.77 43.82 4.77
CA GLY A 372 -5.97 44.55 6.00
C GLY A 372 -7.46 44.55 6.31
N PHE A 373 -7.85 43.97 7.46
CA PHE A 373 -9.22 44.04 7.94
C PHE A 373 -9.53 45.49 8.30
N GLY A 374 -10.10 46.22 7.33
CA GLY A 374 -10.58 47.59 7.48
C GLY A 374 -11.70 47.66 8.53
N GLY A 375 -11.67 48.71 9.34
CA GLY A 375 -12.56 48.85 10.48
C GLY A 375 -14.02 49.12 10.13
N PHE A 376 -14.91 48.74 11.04
CA PHE A 376 -16.23 49.35 11.15
C PHE A 376 -16.12 50.56 12.09
N GLY A 377 -16.47 51.75 11.59
CA GLY A 377 -16.63 52.95 12.40
C GLY A 377 -18.04 53.08 12.95
N GLY A 378 -18.20 53.51 14.20
CA GLY A 378 -19.50 53.49 14.88
C GLY A 378 -19.65 54.28 16.19
N GLN A 379 -19.04 55.47 16.28
CA GLN A 379 -19.40 56.61 17.14
C GLN A 379 -19.63 56.51 18.67
N ASN A 380 -19.15 57.57 19.35
CA ASN A 380 -19.57 58.13 20.65
C ASN A 380 -19.07 57.49 21.97
N GLY A 381 -18.30 58.28 22.74
CA GLY A 381 -17.92 58.00 24.14
C GLY A 381 -16.65 58.77 24.56
N GLN A 382 -16.77 59.69 25.52
CA GLN A 382 -15.69 60.61 25.92
C GLN A 382 -14.87 60.11 27.13
N GLY A 383 -13.56 60.42 27.12
CA GLY A 383 -12.82 60.87 28.32
C GLY A 383 -12.14 59.82 29.21
N GLY A 384 -11.00 60.22 29.81
CA GLY A 384 -10.40 59.56 30.98
C GLY A 384 -8.91 59.23 30.90
N GLN A 385 -8.06 60.09 31.47
CA GLN A 385 -6.70 59.71 31.91
C GLN A 385 -6.79 58.92 33.23
N GLY A 386 -5.82 58.04 33.54
CA GLY A 386 -5.77 57.36 34.84
C GLY A 386 -4.49 56.55 35.06
N ASN A 387 -3.97 56.58 36.30
CA ASN A 387 -2.69 56.00 36.72
C ASN A 387 -2.85 54.69 37.53
N GLN A 388 -1.75 53.93 37.59
CA GLN A 388 -1.25 53.12 38.74
C GLN A 388 -2.20 52.22 39.57
N GLY A 389 -1.89 50.91 39.58
CA GLY A 389 -1.58 50.09 40.78
C GLY A 389 -2.55 50.00 41.97
N GLY A 390 -2.92 48.76 42.36
CA GLY A 390 -3.55 48.46 43.65
C GLY A 390 -3.88 46.98 43.84
N GLN A 391 -3.64 46.44 45.05
CA GLN A 391 -3.91 45.04 45.41
C GLN A 391 -5.27 44.86 46.11
N GLY A 392 -5.86 43.67 46.03
CA GLY A 392 -6.46 43.01 47.21
C GLY A 392 -7.97 42.75 47.26
N GLY A 393 -8.33 41.45 47.30
CA GLY A 393 -9.14 40.92 48.42
C GLY A 393 -10.59 40.44 48.17
N PHE A 394 -10.87 39.25 48.76
CA PHE A 394 -12.18 38.66 49.10
C PHE A 394 -13.07 38.07 47.96
N GLY A 395 -13.63 36.86 48.06
CA GLY A 395 -13.41 35.79 49.07
C GLY A 395 -14.33 34.55 48.92
N GLY A 396 -13.86 33.38 49.43
CA GLY A 396 -14.60 32.22 49.98
C GLY A 396 -15.43 31.31 49.02
N PHE A 397 -15.43 29.97 49.07
CA PHE A 397 -14.95 28.91 50.01
C PHE A 397 -14.68 27.58 49.23
N GLY A 398 -14.07 26.49 49.73
CA GLY A 398 -13.30 26.32 50.99
C GLY A 398 -13.11 24.86 51.53
N GLY A 399 -12.36 23.97 50.85
CA GLY A 399 -11.82 22.69 51.43
C GLY A 399 -12.59 21.38 51.08
N PHE A 400 -12.07 20.15 51.26
CA PHE A 400 -10.81 19.57 51.81
C PHE A 400 -10.41 18.33 50.93
N GLY A 401 -9.17 17.80 50.83
CA GLY A 401 -8.34 17.12 51.85
C GLY A 401 -8.92 15.73 52.20
N GLY A 402 -8.24 14.57 52.22
CA GLY A 402 -6.82 14.17 52.16
C GLY A 402 -6.62 12.88 52.99
N PHE A 403 -5.52 12.12 52.80
CA PHE A 403 -5.17 10.83 53.49
C PHE A 403 -6.08 9.62 53.15
N GLY A 404 -5.68 8.35 53.28
CA GLY A 404 -4.43 7.68 53.68
C GLY A 404 -4.66 6.15 53.68
N GLY A 405 -3.67 5.31 53.34
CA GLY A 405 -3.91 3.88 53.03
C GLY A 405 -3.75 2.89 54.20
N ASN A 406 -4.00 1.60 53.89
CA ASN A 406 -3.30 0.36 54.34
C ASN A 406 -4.28 -0.82 54.63
N GLY A 407 -3.79 -2.07 54.44
CA GLY A 407 -4.45 -3.32 54.89
C GLY A 407 -5.10 -4.18 53.79
N GLY A 408 -4.74 -5.47 53.74
CA GLY A 408 -5.39 -6.49 52.89
C GLY A 408 -5.54 -7.83 53.61
N ASN A 409 -6.11 -8.86 52.95
CA ASN A 409 -5.89 -10.29 53.28
C ASN A 409 -6.58 -11.25 52.27
N ASN A 410 -5.93 -12.42 52.04
CA ASN A 410 -6.36 -13.79 51.65
C ASN A 410 -7.76 -14.06 51.03
N GLY A 411 -7.98 -15.09 50.18
CA GLY A 411 -7.19 -16.25 49.69
C GLY A 411 -7.88 -16.83 48.42
N ASN A 412 -7.54 -17.98 47.81
CA ASN A 412 -6.90 -19.22 48.26
C ASN A 412 -6.17 -19.96 47.11
N ASN A 413 -5.38 -20.98 47.48
CA ASN A 413 -4.58 -21.86 46.60
C ASN A 413 -5.32 -23.08 46.02
N GLY A 414 -4.76 -23.67 44.96
CA GLY A 414 -4.98 -25.06 44.50
C GLY A 414 -5.15 -25.19 42.97
N ASN A 415 -4.51 -26.12 42.24
CA ASN A 415 -3.56 -27.18 42.62
C ASN A 415 -2.62 -27.55 41.43
N ASN A 416 -1.55 -28.28 41.72
CA ASN A 416 -0.54 -28.75 40.74
C ASN A 416 -1.08 -29.77 39.73
N GLY A 417 -0.46 -29.84 38.53
CA GLY A 417 -0.86 -30.77 37.46
C GLY A 417 0.25 -31.15 36.46
N ASN A 418 1.23 -31.94 36.94
CA ASN A 418 2.16 -32.83 36.21
C ASN A 418 3.08 -32.28 35.08
N GLN A 419 4.38 -32.41 35.32
CA GLN A 419 5.40 -32.49 34.27
C GLN A 419 5.23 -33.75 33.41
N GLY A 420 5.39 -33.62 32.10
CA GLY A 420 5.40 -34.74 31.14
C GLY A 420 6.79 -34.95 30.52
N ASN A 421 7.52 -35.94 31.03
CA ASN A 421 8.65 -36.71 30.47
C ASN A 421 9.60 -36.09 29.41
N HIS A 422 10.90 -36.08 29.76
CA HIS A 422 12.00 -36.14 28.79
C HIS A 422 11.98 -37.42 27.94
N GLY A 423 12.46 -37.32 26.69
CA GLY A 423 12.62 -38.45 25.76
C GLY A 423 13.87 -38.33 24.87
N ASN A 424 15.01 -38.76 25.43
CA ASN A 424 16.26 -39.25 24.81
C ASN A 424 16.88 -38.67 23.51
N ASN A 425 18.12 -38.21 23.69
CA ASN A 425 19.32 -38.22 22.81
C ASN A 425 19.26 -38.85 21.40
N GLY A 426 19.89 -38.14 20.45
CA GLY A 426 20.38 -38.64 19.16
C GLY A 426 21.70 -37.98 18.70
N ASN A 427 22.82 -38.51 19.17
CA ASN A 427 24.24 -38.39 18.73
C ASN A 427 24.79 -37.15 17.97
N ASN A 428 25.78 -36.54 18.64
CA ASN A 428 27.05 -35.96 18.15
C ASN A 428 27.39 -35.94 16.65
N GLY A 429 27.90 -34.78 16.19
CA GLY A 429 28.57 -34.57 14.90
C GLY A 429 29.71 -33.54 14.95
N ASN A 430 30.78 -33.86 15.69
CA ASN A 430 32.13 -33.27 15.75
C ASN A 430 32.38 -31.74 15.90
N ASN A 431 33.38 -31.49 16.75
CA ASN A 431 33.92 -30.20 17.21
C ASN A 431 34.94 -29.60 16.21
N GLY A 432 35.15 -28.27 16.26
CA GLY A 432 35.91 -27.54 15.23
C GLY A 432 36.60 -26.23 15.68
N ASN A 433 37.22 -26.25 16.86
CA ASN A 433 38.19 -25.28 17.42
C ASN A 433 37.92 -23.75 17.42
N ASN A 434 37.99 -23.22 18.64
CA ASN A 434 38.26 -21.82 18.97
C ASN A 434 39.69 -21.41 18.53
N GLY A 435 39.89 -20.18 18.07
CA GLY A 435 41.20 -19.64 17.68
C GLY A 435 41.31 -18.14 17.99
N ASN A 436 42.34 -17.75 18.74
CA ASN A 436 42.40 -16.43 19.40
C ASN A 436 43.17 -15.37 18.59
N ASN A 437 43.06 -14.12 19.02
CA ASN A 437 43.62 -12.90 18.43
C ASN A 437 45.17 -12.92 18.28
N GLY A 438 45.73 -12.29 17.24
CA GLY A 438 47.19 -12.10 17.11
C GLY A 438 47.67 -11.35 15.85
N ASN A 439 48.26 -10.16 16.04
CA ASN A 439 49.01 -9.43 14.99
C ASN A 439 50.39 -10.09 14.75
N ASN A 440 50.83 -10.28 13.50
CA ASN A 440 51.83 -9.41 12.82
C ASN A 440 52.16 -9.90 11.39
N ALA A 441 52.89 -9.09 10.62
CA ALA A 441 53.15 -9.26 9.18
C ALA A 441 54.16 -10.38 8.81
N GLY A 442 53.96 -10.98 7.62
CA GLY A 442 54.89 -11.87 6.93
C GLY A 442 54.37 -12.22 5.52
N ASN A 443 55.19 -12.11 4.47
CA ASN A 443 54.74 -11.99 3.08
C ASN A 443 54.92 -13.28 2.25
N ALA A 444 53.86 -13.79 1.60
CA ALA A 444 53.90 -14.31 0.20
C ALA A 444 52.53 -14.82 -0.34
N GLY A 445 51.93 -14.09 -1.29
CA GLY A 445 51.40 -14.70 -2.53
C GLY A 445 50.01 -15.36 -2.58
N SER A 446 48.91 -14.60 -2.52
CA SER A 446 47.69 -14.83 -3.34
C SER A 446 46.77 -13.60 -3.32
N ASN A 447 46.04 -13.32 -4.41
CA ASN A 447 45.31 -12.07 -4.68
C ASN A 447 44.32 -11.65 -3.57
N ASN A 448 44.69 -10.65 -2.75
CA ASN A 448 43.79 -9.94 -1.85
C ASN A 448 43.21 -8.70 -2.54
N HIS A 449 41.92 -8.72 -2.87
CA HIS A 449 41.23 -7.59 -3.49
C HIS A 449 40.43 -6.73 -2.49
N TYR A 450 40.83 -6.73 -1.22
CA TYR A 450 40.33 -5.78 -0.22
C TYR A 450 40.83 -4.37 -0.57
N GLN A 451 39.99 -3.61 -1.29
CA GLN A 451 40.32 -2.25 -1.70
C GLN A 451 40.53 -1.34 -0.49
N SER A 452 41.48 -0.42 -0.63
CA SER A 452 41.90 0.59 0.36
C SER A 452 40.89 1.72 0.56
N CYS A 453 39.60 1.39 0.61
CA CYS A 453 38.50 2.33 0.83
C CYS A 453 37.84 2.13 2.20
N LEU A 454 37.15 3.17 2.67
CA LEU A 454 36.48 3.20 3.97
C LEU A 454 34.97 3.32 3.78
N SER A 455 34.21 2.42 4.41
CA SER A 455 32.77 2.56 4.55
C SER A 455 32.42 3.67 5.53
N ALA A 456 31.42 4.48 5.19
CA ALA A 456 30.90 5.53 6.06
C ALA A 456 30.33 4.94 7.37
N LYS A 457 30.11 5.79 8.38
CA LYS A 457 29.34 5.40 9.57
C LYS A 457 27.97 4.87 9.13
N TYR A 458 27.55 3.73 9.70
CA TYR A 458 26.39 2.93 9.31
C TYR A 458 26.48 2.22 7.94
N GLY A 459 27.61 2.31 7.23
CA GLY A 459 27.88 1.52 6.02
C GLY A 459 28.29 0.08 6.33
N GLN A 460 28.05 -0.84 5.37
CA GLN A 460 28.51 -2.22 5.47
C GLN A 460 30.03 -2.31 5.31
N CYS A 461 30.68 -3.17 6.09
CA CYS A 461 32.14 -3.35 6.11
C CYS A 461 32.59 -4.83 6.02
N ALA A 462 31.68 -5.79 6.19
CA ALA A 462 31.96 -7.21 5.92
C ALA A 462 30.65 -8.00 5.70
N GLY A 463 30.82 -9.27 5.29
CA GLY A 463 29.76 -10.24 5.03
C GLY A 463 30.23 -11.30 4.02
N ARG A 464 29.70 -12.52 4.05
CA ARG A 464 30.13 -13.64 3.15
C ARG A 464 30.05 -13.33 1.66
N THR A 465 29.23 -12.36 1.24
CA THR A 465 29.06 -11.91 -0.15
C THR A 465 29.47 -10.45 -0.35
N TRP A 466 30.09 -9.81 0.64
CA TRP A 466 30.50 -8.40 0.57
C TRP A 466 31.80 -8.26 -0.22
N ASN A 467 31.76 -7.50 -1.31
CA ASN A 467 32.90 -7.16 -2.17
C ASN A 467 33.29 -5.67 -2.12
N GLY A 468 32.70 -4.90 -1.19
CA GLY A 468 32.98 -3.48 -1.00
C GLY A 468 34.08 -3.20 0.03
N CYS A 469 34.11 -1.97 0.55
CA CYS A 469 35.13 -1.51 1.47
C CYS A 469 35.14 -2.32 2.79
N GLY A 470 36.33 -2.71 3.24
CA GLY A 470 36.53 -3.44 4.50
C GLY A 470 36.85 -2.53 5.70
N GLY A 471 37.43 -1.35 5.46
CA GLY A 471 37.72 -0.36 6.50
C GLY A 471 36.50 0.48 6.86
N CYS A 472 36.52 1.10 8.04
CA CYS A 472 35.48 2.02 8.50
C CYS A 472 36.00 3.46 8.60
N ALA A 473 35.11 4.44 8.42
CA ALA A 473 35.41 5.85 8.60
C ALA A 473 35.90 6.16 10.02
N SER A 474 36.74 7.20 10.15
CA SER A 474 37.38 7.57 11.41
C SER A 474 36.38 7.72 12.56
N GLY A 475 36.71 7.17 13.73
CA GLY A 475 35.85 7.15 14.91
C GLY A 475 34.78 6.07 14.93
N THR A 476 34.79 5.11 13.98
CA THR A 476 33.87 3.96 13.95
C THR A 476 34.61 2.64 13.78
N THR A 477 34.00 1.52 14.16
CA THR A 477 34.58 0.18 14.01
C THR A 477 33.61 -0.78 13.34
N CYS A 478 34.13 -1.73 12.55
CA CYS A 478 33.30 -2.74 11.91
C CYS A 478 32.75 -3.71 12.98
N LYS A 479 31.43 -3.69 13.20
CA LYS A 479 30.72 -4.58 14.12
C LYS A 479 29.99 -5.66 13.35
N PHE A 480 30.28 -6.91 13.67
CA PHE A 480 29.52 -8.06 13.18
C PHE A 480 28.06 -7.99 13.62
N GLN A 481 27.13 -8.28 12.70
CA GLN A 481 25.71 -8.48 13.03
C GLN A 481 25.26 -9.89 12.65
N ASN A 482 25.62 -10.38 11.47
CA ASN A 482 25.41 -11.75 11.02
C ASN A 482 26.40 -12.14 9.90
N ASP A 483 26.36 -13.42 9.50
CA ASP A 483 27.21 -14.01 8.45
C ASP A 483 27.30 -13.21 7.13
N TYR A 484 26.25 -12.45 6.79
CA TYR A 484 26.16 -11.68 5.54
C TYR A 484 26.30 -10.18 5.75
N TYR A 485 26.37 -9.68 6.99
CA TYR A 485 26.36 -8.26 7.29
C TYR A 485 27.14 -7.88 8.55
N SER A 486 28.10 -6.97 8.38
CA SER A 486 28.78 -6.22 9.46
C SER A 486 28.78 -4.73 9.12
N GLN A 487 28.65 -3.86 10.12
CA GLN A 487 28.40 -2.43 9.94
C GLN A 487 29.40 -1.55 10.72
N CYS A 488 29.81 -0.42 10.16
CA CYS A 488 30.61 0.58 10.86
C CYS A 488 29.77 1.34 11.90
N LEU A 489 30.09 1.19 13.19
CA LEU A 489 29.41 1.86 14.32
C LEU A 489 30.38 2.73 15.15
#